data_AF-A0A6P0J0R9-F1
#
_entry.id   AF-A0A6P0J0R9-F1
#
_cell.length_a   1.000
_cell.length_b   1.000
_cell.length_c   1.000
_cell.angle_alpha   90.00
_cell.angle_beta   90.00
_cell.angle_gamma   90.00
#
_symmetry.space_group_name_H-M   'P 1'
#
loop_
_entity.id
_entity.type
_entity.pdbx_description
1 polymer ?
#
loop_
_entity_poly.entity_id
_entity_poly.type
_entity_poly.pdbx_seq_one_letter_code
_entity_poly.pdbx_strand_id
1 'polypeptide(L)'
;NPPNYPILQIGLECQDSETITQRIAQRTDQMLAAGFVAEVETIAQKYGWNLPLLDTLGYREIKDYLAGNLSLDQARELTVVHTRQFAKRQRTWFKAYPEIEWFDADSPDLLDKVWQQIEGFLELRIKN
;
A
#
# COMPACT_ATOMS: atom_id res chain seq x y z
N ASN A 1 22.73 -11.79 7.34
CA ASN A 1 23.76 -10.73 7.27
C ASN A 1 23.05 -9.39 7.28
N PRO A 2 22.83 -8.76 8.45
CA PRO A 2 22.34 -7.39 8.46
C PRO A 2 23.35 -6.48 7.73
N PRO A 3 22.91 -5.39 7.11
CA PRO A 3 23.81 -4.44 6.47
C PRO A 3 24.82 -3.87 7.48
N ASN A 4 26.01 -3.51 7.02
CA ASN A 4 27.06 -2.94 7.86
C ASN A 4 26.94 -1.42 8.08
N TYR A 5 25.83 -0.82 7.63
CA TYR A 5 25.52 0.59 7.80
C TYR A 5 24.35 0.76 8.76
N PRO A 6 24.26 1.89 9.46
CA PRO A 6 23.14 2.16 10.35
C PRO A 6 21.86 2.36 9.55
N ILE A 7 20.73 1.92 10.11
CA ILE A 7 19.42 1.99 9.48
C ILE A 7 18.49 2.73 10.43
N LEU A 8 17.80 3.75 9.91
CA LEU A 8 16.64 4.35 10.54
C LEU A 8 15.40 3.78 9.84
N GLN A 9 14.55 3.09 10.59
CA GLN A 9 13.30 2.53 10.06
C GLN A 9 12.14 3.40 10.51
N ILE A 10 11.44 4.01 9.55
CA ILE A 10 10.27 4.85 9.81
C ILE A 10 9.03 4.14 9.29
N GLY A 11 8.03 4.00 10.14
CA GLY A 11 6.71 3.46 9.82
C GLY A 11 5.64 4.54 9.90
N LEU A 12 4.70 4.51 8.96
CA LEU A 12 3.48 5.33 9.02
C LEU A 12 2.30 4.44 9.43
N GLU A 13 1.59 4.82 10.48
CA GLU A 13 0.39 4.13 10.94
C GLU A 13 -0.82 5.07 10.92
N CYS A 14 -1.93 4.60 10.34
CA CYS A 14 -3.25 5.16 10.63
C CYS A 14 -3.85 4.33 11.77
N GLN A 15 -4.26 4.99 12.85
CA GLN A 15 -4.76 4.29 14.03
C GLN A 15 -6.14 3.67 13.78
N ASP A 16 -6.98 4.35 13.00
CA ASP A 16 -8.36 3.94 12.76
C ASP A 16 -8.52 2.99 11.56
N SER A 17 -9.03 1.78 11.84
CA SER A 17 -9.32 0.77 10.82
C SER A 17 -10.48 1.16 9.91
N GLU A 18 -11.42 1.97 10.38
CA GLU A 18 -12.53 2.44 9.57
C GLU A 18 -12.04 3.46 8.55
N THR A 19 -11.27 4.46 8.99
CA THR A 19 -10.59 5.44 8.12
C THR A 19 -9.73 4.75 7.05
N ILE A 20 -8.95 3.71 7.40
CA ILE A 20 -8.19 2.94 6.39
C ILE A 20 -9.12 2.33 5.34
N THR A 21 -10.23 1.74 5.77
CA THR A 21 -11.19 1.09 4.85
C THR A 21 -11.82 2.12 3.91
N GLN A 22 -12.21 3.28 4.44
CA GLN A 22 -12.77 4.38 3.66
C GLN A 22 -11.77 4.92 2.62
N ARG A 23 -10.52 5.16 3.02
CA ARG A 23 -9.44 5.61 2.11
C ARG A 23 -9.16 4.60 1.01
N ILE A 24 -9.13 3.31 1.35
CA ILE A 24 -8.97 2.23 0.36
C ILE A 24 -10.13 2.26 -0.64
N ALA A 25 -11.37 2.35 -0.17
CA ALA A 25 -12.55 2.40 -1.05
C ALA A 25 -12.50 3.61 -1.99
N GLN A 26 -12.25 4.80 -1.43
CA GLN A 26 -12.12 6.04 -2.20
C GLN A 26 -10.99 5.95 -3.24
N ARG A 27 -9.83 5.39 -2.87
CA ARG A 27 -8.73 5.19 -3.82
C ARG A 27 -9.11 4.23 -4.94
N THR A 28 -9.79 3.13 -4.62
CA THR A 28 -10.27 2.18 -5.64
C THR A 28 -11.24 2.85 -6.62
N ASP A 29 -12.16 3.69 -6.12
CA ASP A 29 -13.05 4.49 -6.98
C ASP A 29 -12.28 5.40 -7.92
N GLN A 30 -11.29 6.12 -7.39
CA GLN A 30 -10.46 7.02 -8.16
C GLN A 30 -9.67 6.27 -9.24
N MET A 31 -9.12 5.09 -8.93
CA MET A 31 -8.45 4.24 -9.91
C MET A 31 -9.39 3.83 -11.04
N LEU A 32 -10.60 3.37 -10.71
CA LEU A 32 -11.60 2.99 -11.71
C LEU A 32 -12.00 4.16 -12.59
N ALA A 33 -12.29 5.33 -11.99
CA ALA A 33 -12.61 6.56 -12.71
C ALA A 33 -11.46 7.06 -13.59
N ALA A 34 -10.22 6.80 -13.20
CA ALA A 34 -9.01 7.13 -13.97
C ALA A 34 -8.71 6.13 -15.10
N GLY A 35 -9.56 5.14 -15.34
CA GLY A 35 -9.41 4.20 -16.45
C GLY A 35 -8.65 2.92 -16.12
N PHE A 36 -8.62 2.49 -14.85
CA PHE A 36 -7.91 1.28 -14.43
C PHE A 36 -8.34 0.03 -15.22
N VAL A 37 -9.63 -0.10 -15.57
CA VAL A 37 -10.11 -1.22 -16.41
C VAL A 37 -9.39 -1.26 -17.77
N ALA A 38 -9.28 -0.11 -18.44
CA ALA A 38 -8.62 0.00 -19.74
C ALA A 38 -7.12 -0.26 -19.64
N GLU A 39 -6.48 0.14 -18.53
CA GLU A 39 -5.09 -0.18 -18.25
C GLU A 39 -4.87 -1.69 -18.17
N VAL A 40 -5.67 -2.41 -17.38
CA VAL A 40 -5.57 -3.87 -17.23
C VAL A 40 -5.79 -4.58 -18.55
N GLU A 41 -6.81 -4.18 -19.31
CA GLU A 41 -7.09 -4.74 -20.63
C GLU A 41 -5.91 -4.52 -21.60
N THR A 42 -5.37 -3.30 -21.65
CA THR A 42 -4.23 -2.95 -22.51
C THR A 42 -2.99 -3.78 -22.18
N ILE A 43 -2.68 -3.94 -20.89
CA ILE A 43 -1.55 -4.76 -20.43
C ILE A 43 -1.77 -6.22 -20.81
N ALA A 44 -2.96 -6.76 -20.58
CA ALA A 44 -3.29 -8.14 -20.88
C ALA A 44 -3.24 -8.44 -22.39
N GLN A 45 -3.73 -7.53 -23.23
CA GLN A 45 -3.64 -7.65 -24.69
C GLN A 45 -2.20 -7.60 -25.18
N LYS A 46 -1.36 -6.73 -24.59
CA LYS A 46 0.03 -6.54 -25.02
C LYS A 46 0.99 -7.64 -24.57
N TYR A 47 0.79 -8.17 -23.36
CA TYR A 47 1.73 -9.08 -22.70
C TYR A 47 1.15 -10.46 -22.38
N GLY A 48 -0.14 -10.67 -22.61
CA GLY A 48 -0.86 -11.91 -22.38
C GLY A 48 -1.54 -12.00 -21.02
N TRP A 49 -2.67 -12.72 -20.98
CA TRP A 49 -3.51 -12.89 -19.79
C TRP A 49 -2.87 -13.70 -18.65
N ASN A 50 -1.80 -14.45 -18.95
CA ASN A 50 -1.03 -15.23 -17.97
C ASN A 50 0.13 -14.44 -17.34
N LEU A 51 0.20 -13.12 -17.57
CA LEU A 51 1.22 -12.25 -16.97
C LEU A 51 1.07 -12.23 -15.44
N PRO A 52 2.11 -12.58 -14.64
CA PRO A 52 2.01 -12.62 -13.18
C PRO A 52 1.56 -11.31 -12.50
N LEU A 53 1.84 -10.17 -13.14
CA LEU A 53 1.33 -8.87 -12.70
C LEU A 53 -0.20 -8.86 -12.60
N LEU A 54 -0.88 -9.53 -13.52
CA LEU A 54 -2.34 -9.58 -13.55
C LEU A 54 -2.95 -10.41 -12.42
N ASP A 55 -2.11 -11.15 -11.68
CA ASP A 55 -2.54 -11.88 -10.49
C ASP A 55 -2.25 -11.10 -9.20
N THR A 56 -1.76 -9.86 -9.31
CA THR A 56 -1.61 -8.95 -8.17
C THR A 56 -2.94 -8.30 -7.77
N LEU A 57 -2.96 -7.71 -6.59
CA LEU A 57 -4.15 -7.11 -5.99
C LEU A 57 -4.67 -5.94 -6.84
N GLY A 58 -5.98 -5.88 -7.05
CA GLY A 58 -6.64 -4.94 -7.95
C GLY A 58 -6.65 -5.47 -9.38
N TYR A 59 -5.48 -5.84 -9.93
CA TYR A 59 -5.38 -6.36 -11.28
C TYR A 59 -6.13 -7.67 -11.46
N ARG A 60 -6.05 -8.58 -10.48
CA ARG A 60 -6.74 -9.87 -10.51
C ARG A 60 -8.24 -9.71 -10.58
N GLU A 61 -8.80 -8.84 -9.74
CA GLU A 61 -10.23 -8.59 -9.69
C GLU A 61 -10.74 -7.97 -10.99
N ILE A 62 -9.98 -7.04 -11.58
CA ILE A 62 -10.31 -6.47 -12.89
C ILE A 62 -10.15 -7.50 -14.02
N LYS A 63 -9.13 -8.36 -13.95
CA LYS A 63 -8.96 -9.48 -14.89
C LYS A 63 -10.15 -10.44 -14.84
N ASP A 64 -10.66 -10.76 -13.65
CA ASP A 64 -11.86 -11.60 -13.48
C ASP A 64 -13.14 -10.91 -14.00
N TYR A 65 -13.25 -9.59 -13.84
CA TYR A 65 -14.30 -8.80 -14.48
C TYR A 65 -14.21 -8.86 -16.02
N LEU A 66 -13.02 -8.64 -16.59
CA LEU A 66 -12.79 -8.70 -18.04
C LEU A 66 -13.03 -10.11 -18.61
N ALA A 67 -12.84 -11.15 -17.81
CA ALA A 67 -13.18 -12.52 -18.18
C ALA A 67 -14.68 -12.86 -18.06
N GLY A 68 -15.51 -11.93 -17.56
CA GLY A 68 -16.95 -12.13 -17.35
C GLY A 68 -17.30 -12.96 -16.11
N ASN A 69 -16.34 -13.23 -15.22
CA ASN A 69 -16.57 -14.02 -14.00
C ASN A 69 -17.22 -13.19 -12.88
N LEU A 70 -17.05 -11.86 -12.92
CA LEU A 70 -17.57 -10.91 -11.94
C LEU A 70 -18.16 -9.70 -12.66
N SER A 71 -19.11 -9.02 -12.02
CA SER A 71 -19.48 -7.64 -12.37
C SER A 71 -18.40 -6.65 -11.92
N LEU A 72 -18.40 -5.44 -12.49
CA LEU A 72 -17.45 -4.39 -12.10
C LEU A 72 -17.61 -4.00 -10.62
N ASP A 73 -18.84 -3.95 -10.12
CA ASP A 73 -19.13 -3.65 -8.71
C ASP A 73 -18.56 -4.74 -7.78
N GLN A 74 -18.70 -6.01 -8.15
CA GLN A 74 -18.10 -7.11 -7.39
C GLN A 74 -16.56 -7.05 -7.41
N ALA A 75 -15.95 -6.75 -8.57
CA ALA A 75 -14.50 -6.60 -8.67
C ALA A 75 -13.99 -5.44 -7.80
N ARG A 76 -14.72 -4.32 -7.77
CA ARG A 76 -14.44 -3.19 -6.89
C ARG A 76 -14.52 -3.59 -5.41
N GLU A 77 -15.60 -4.23 -4.98
CA GLU A 77 -15.78 -4.67 -3.59
C GLU A 77 -14.66 -5.62 -3.15
N LEU A 78 -14.33 -6.62 -3.99
CA LEU A 78 -13.23 -7.55 -3.73
C LEU A 78 -11.88 -6.84 -3.66
N THR A 79 -11.62 -5.88 -4.55
CA THR A 79 -10.39 -5.07 -4.51
C THR A 79 -10.25 -4.36 -3.16
N VAL A 80 -11.34 -3.75 -2.66
CA VAL A 80 -11.34 -3.08 -1.35
C VAL A 80 -11.10 -4.08 -0.22
N VAL A 81 -11.81 -5.21 -0.22
CA VAL A 81 -11.68 -6.25 0.81
C VAL A 81 -10.26 -6.81 0.85
N HIS A 82 -9.71 -7.20 -0.30
CA HIS A 82 -8.38 -7.77 -0.38
C HIS A 82 -7.31 -6.73 -0.01
N THR A 83 -7.45 -5.47 -0.43
CA THR A 83 -6.52 -4.39 -0.06
C THR A 83 -6.49 -4.21 1.45
N ARG A 84 -7.67 -4.19 2.09
CA ARG A 84 -7.78 -4.07 3.55
C ARG A 84 -7.13 -5.24 4.27
N GLN A 85 -7.35 -6.47 3.80
CA GLN A 85 -6.71 -7.66 4.36
C GLN A 85 -5.19 -7.60 4.20
N PHE A 86 -4.69 -7.12 3.05
CA PHE A 86 -3.27 -6.93 2.81
C PHE A 86 -2.68 -5.88 3.76
N ALA A 87 -3.33 -4.72 3.92
CA ALA A 87 -2.91 -3.69 4.88
C ALA A 87 -2.86 -4.23 6.32
N LYS A 88 -3.85 -5.05 6.73
CA LYS A 88 -3.83 -5.73 8.03
C LYS A 88 -2.61 -6.67 8.17
N ARG A 89 -2.34 -7.48 7.14
CA ARG A 89 -1.17 -8.38 7.12
C ARG A 89 0.14 -7.60 7.20
N GLN A 90 0.27 -6.47 6.48
CA GLN A 90 1.43 -5.59 6.59
C GLN A 90 1.62 -5.09 8.03
N ARG A 91 0.57 -4.56 8.67
CA ARG A 91 0.63 -4.13 10.07
C ARG A 91 1.08 -5.27 11.00
N THR A 92 0.50 -6.45 10.86
CA THR A 92 0.89 -7.62 11.67
C THR A 92 2.34 -8.03 11.44
N TRP A 93 2.81 -7.99 10.19
CA TRP A 93 4.20 -8.34 9.85
C TRP A 93 5.19 -7.32 10.43
N PHE A 94 4.91 -6.03 10.28
CA PHE A 94 5.78 -4.97 10.79
C PHE A 94 5.80 -4.88 12.33
N LYS A 95 4.77 -5.36 13.04
CA LYS A 95 4.80 -5.46 14.52
C LYS A 95 5.92 -6.36 15.06
N ALA A 96 6.48 -7.24 14.23
CA ALA A 96 7.61 -8.08 14.61
C ALA A 96 8.95 -7.32 14.63
N TYR A 97 8.98 -6.06 14.18
CA TYR A 97 10.17 -5.23 14.03
C TYR A 97 10.14 -4.07 15.03
N PRO A 98 10.69 -4.26 16.25
CA PRO A 98 10.73 -3.21 17.26
C PRO A 98 11.64 -2.02 16.90
N GLU A 99 12.50 -2.13 15.87
CA GLU A 99 13.31 -1.00 15.38
C GLU A 99 12.50 0.07 14.66
N ILE A 100 11.28 -0.27 14.22
CA ILE A 100 10.46 0.67 13.45
C ILE A 100 9.93 1.75 14.39
N GLU A 101 10.28 2.99 14.07
CA GLU A 101 9.71 4.15 14.70
C GLU A 101 8.42 4.54 13.98
N TRP A 102 7.30 4.43 14.69
CA TRP A 102 5.97 4.65 14.14
C TRP A 102 5.51 6.08 14.32
N PHE A 103 5.05 6.69 13.24
CA PHE A 103 4.45 8.02 13.22
C PHE A 103 2.98 7.91 12.80
N ASP A 104 2.13 8.73 13.43
CA ASP A 104 0.74 8.86 13.04
C ASP A 104 0.65 9.56 11.69
N ALA A 105 0.16 8.83 10.68
CA ALA A 105 0.04 9.32 9.31
C ALA A 105 -0.93 10.50 9.18
N ASP A 106 -1.81 10.69 10.16
CA ASP A 106 -2.82 11.75 10.19
C ASP A 106 -2.41 12.95 11.06
N SER A 107 -1.20 12.90 11.63
CA SER A 107 -0.65 13.99 12.44
C SER A 107 -0.40 15.23 11.58
N PRO A 108 -0.91 16.43 11.97
CA PRO A 108 -0.71 17.65 11.17
C PRO A 108 0.75 18.11 11.12
N ASP A 109 1.55 17.69 12.09
CA ASP A 109 3.00 17.95 12.23
C ASP A 109 3.84 16.71 11.86
N LEU A 110 3.28 15.74 11.12
CA LEU A 110 3.97 14.50 10.73
C LEU A 110 5.32 14.80 10.06
N LEU A 111 5.34 15.72 9.10
CA LEU A 111 6.55 16.05 8.36
C LEU A 111 7.65 16.57 9.28
N ASP A 112 7.32 17.50 10.17
CA ASP A 112 8.27 18.10 11.11
C ASP A 112 8.82 17.04 12.08
N LYS A 113 7.96 16.16 12.61
CA LYS A 113 8.35 15.06 13.50
C LYS A 113 9.31 14.08 12.82
N VAL A 114 8.98 13.65 11.60
CA VAL A 114 9.83 12.73 10.83
C VAL A 114 11.16 13.41 10.48
N TRP A 115 11.12 14.70 10.11
CA TRP A 115 12.32 15.47 9.78
C TRP A 115 13.27 15.60 10.97
N GLN A 116 12.75 15.97 12.14
CA GLN A 116 13.54 16.04 13.38
C GLN A 116 14.21 14.71 13.72
N GLN A 117 13.52 13.58 13.49
CA GLN A 117 14.09 12.27 13.73
C GLN A 117 15.21 11.93 12.76
N ILE A 118 15.05 12.30 11.48
CA ILE A 118 16.09 12.13 10.47
C ILE A 118 17.32 12.98 10.83
N GLU A 119 17.14 14.24 11.21
CA GLU A 119 18.24 15.12 11.65
C GLU A 119 18.98 14.53 12.85
N GLY A 120 18.25 14.10 13.88
CA GLY A 120 18.84 13.47 15.07
C GLY A 120 19.63 12.20 14.73
N PHE A 121 19.10 11.36 13.85
CA PHE A 121 19.79 10.17 13.38
C PHE A 121 21.09 10.51 12.63
N LEU A 122 21.09 11.55 11.79
CA LEU A 122 22.28 11.99 11.05
C LEU A 122 23.34 12.63 11.97
N GLU A 123 22.93 13.47 12.92
CA GLU A 123 23.86 14.14 13.84
C GLU A 123 24.63 13.17 14.74
N LEU A 124 23.96 12.14 15.26
CA LEU A 124 24.58 11.08 16.06
C LEU A 124 25.63 10.28 15.27
N ARG A 125 25.60 10.37 13.94
CA ARG A 125 26.51 9.69 13.01
C ARG A 125 27.60 10.58 12.44
N ILE A 126 27.44 11.90 12.48
CA ILE A 126 28.51 12.85 12.11
C ILE A 126 29.47 13.05 13.30
N LYS A 127 28.99 12.93 14.54
CA LYS A 127 29.80 13.12 15.75
C LYS A 127 30.57 11.87 16.21
N ASN A 128 30.32 10.69 15.62
CA ASN A 128 31.00 9.42 15.87
C ASN A 128 31.71 8.94 14.60
#